data_AF-A0A3N5VPT0-F1
#
_entry.id   AF-A0A3N5VPT0-F1
#
_cell.length_a   1.000
_cell.length_b   1.000
_cell.length_c   1.000
_cell.angle_alpha   90.00
_cell.angle_beta   90.00
_cell.angle_gamma   90.00
#
_symmetry.space_group_name_H-M   'P 1'
#
loop_
_entity.id
_entity.type
_entity.pdbx_description
1 polymer ?
#
loop_
_entity_poly.entity_id
_entity_poly.type
_entity_poly.pdbx_seq_one_letter_code
_entity_poly.pdbx_strand_id
1 'polypeptide(L)' 'MKKIPLDGDHLTLEEVQEIAEGRAQVAIHPSVRRKMKHSRGVVESALRRGEKIYGVTTGFGLLSD' A
#
# COMPACT_ATOMS: atom_id res chain seq x y z
N MET A 1 12.30 -9.93 19.53
CA MET A 1 12.53 -9.56 18.11
C MET A 1 12.34 -8.07 17.95
N LYS A 2 13.23 -7.41 17.22
CA LYS A 2 13.08 -6.00 16.81
C LYS A 2 11.79 -5.83 16.01
N LYS A 3 11.09 -4.71 16.19
CA LYS A 3 9.92 -4.35 15.36
C LYS A 3 10.27 -3.15 14.49
N ILE A 4 10.14 -3.29 13.19
CA ILE A 4 10.41 -2.24 12.21
C ILE A 4 9.07 -1.61 11.80
N PRO A 5 8.83 -0.32 12.12
CA PRO A 5 7.61 0.37 11.73
C PRO A 5 7.67 0.79 10.25
N LEU A 6 6.71 0.33 9.45
CA LEU A 6 6.55 0.76 8.06
C LEU A 6 5.69 2.01 8.00
N ASP A 7 6.21 3.10 7.42
CA ASP A 7 5.54 4.40 7.25
C ASP A 7 5.36 4.85 5.79
N GLY A 8 5.98 4.11 4.87
CA GLY A 8 5.98 4.32 3.43
C GLY A 8 7.22 5.01 2.87
N ASP A 9 8.13 5.49 3.72
CA ASP A 9 9.17 6.44 3.31
C ASP A 9 10.60 6.04 3.77
N HIS A 10 10.76 5.32 4.89
CA HIS A 10 12.07 5.19 5.56
C HIS A 10 12.63 3.77 5.73
N LEU A 11 12.06 2.75 5.06
CA LEU A 11 12.57 1.38 5.17
C LEU A 11 13.96 1.25 4.52
N THR A 12 14.97 0.80 5.29
CA THR A 12 16.33 0.61 4.76
C THR A 12 16.56 -0.82 4.23
N LEU A 13 17.63 -1.01 3.44
CA LEU A 13 17.99 -2.34 2.91
C LEU A 13 18.39 -3.31 4.02
N GLU A 14 19.08 -2.83 5.05
CA GLU A 14 19.47 -3.63 6.21
C GLU A 14 18.24 -4.12 6.97
N GLU A 15 17.24 -3.25 7.14
CA GLU A 15 15.97 -3.60 7.76
C GLU A 15 15.18 -4.62 6.91
N VAL A 16 15.20 -4.48 5.58
CA VAL A 16 14.63 -5.48 4.67
C VAL A 16 15.29 -6.85 4.88
N GLN A 17 16.63 -6.89 4.94
CA GLN A 17 17.37 -8.13 5.16
C GLN A 17 17.05 -8.76 6.53
N GLU A 18 16.98 -7.96 7.60
CA GLU A 18 16.60 -8.43 8.93
C GLU A 18 15.20 -9.05 8.97
N ILE A 19 14.24 -8.47 8.24
CA ILE A 19 12.88 -9.00 8.12
C ILE A 19 12.90 -10.32 7.34
N ALA A 20 13.57 -10.35 6.19
CA ALA A 20 13.62 -11.53 5.31
C ALA A 20 14.27 -12.75 5.99
N GLU A 21 15.30 -12.50 6.81
CA GLU A 21 16.00 -13.54 7.57
C GLU A 21 15.31 -13.89 8.90
N GLY A 22 14.13 -13.32 9.18
CA GLY A 22 13.34 -13.62 10.37
C GLY A 22 13.94 -13.09 11.68
N ARG A 23 14.86 -12.12 11.61
CA ARG A 23 15.47 -11.47 12.78
C ARG A 23 14.64 -10.29 13.31
N ALA A 24 13.74 -9.74 12.50
CA ALA A 24 12.82 -8.67 12.87
C ALA A 24 11.39 -8.95 12.44
N GLN A 25 10.43 -8.32 13.12
CA GLN A 25 9.01 -8.30 12.73
C GLN A 25 8.62 -6.94 12.17
N VAL A 26 7.62 -6.92 11.30
CA VAL A 26 7.04 -5.67 10.78
C VAL A 26 5.93 -5.16 11.71
N ALA A 27 5.80 -3.84 11.78
CA ALA A 27 4.64 -3.16 12.37
C ALA A 27 4.18 -2.05 11.42
N ILE A 28 2.90 -1.72 11.43
CA ILE A 28 2.39 -0.57 10.68
C ILE A 28 2.51 0.68 11.54
N HIS A 29 3.22 1.69 11.05
CA HIS A 29 3.33 2.96 11.76
C HIS A 29 1.95 3.65 11.84
N PRO A 30 1.58 4.28 12.98
CA PRO A 30 0.26 4.90 13.15
C PRO A 30 -0.11 5.92 12.07
N SER A 31 0.87 6.61 11.48
CA SER A 31 0.64 7.60 10.41
C SER A 31 0.03 6.99 9.13
N VAL A 32 0.28 5.69 8.87
CA VAL A 32 -0.14 5.02 7.63
C VAL A 32 -1.65 4.86 7.55
N ARG A 33 -2.34 4.64 8.69
CA ARG A 33 -3.78 4.39 8.70
C ARG A 33 -4.57 5.52 8.03
N ARG A 34 -4.19 6.77 8.30
CA ARG A 34 -4.84 7.95 7.70
C ARG A 34 -4.52 8.05 6.20
N LYS A 35 -3.25 7.86 5.81
CA LYS A 35 -2.81 7.86 4.39
C LYS A 35 -3.60 6.82 3.58
N MET A 36 -3.69 5.58 4.09
CA MET A 36 -4.40 4.48 3.40
C MET A 36 -5.91 4.70 3.33
N LYS A 37 -6.54 5.18 4.40
CA LYS A 37 -7.98 5.49 4.39
C LYS A 37 -8.31 6.59 3.36
N HIS A 38 -7.47 7.62 3.28
CA HIS A 38 -7.64 8.68 2.29
C HIS A 38 -7.49 8.14 0.86
N SER A 39 -6.42 7.40 0.57
CA SER A 39 -6.19 6.77 -0.74
C SER A 39 -7.37 5.89 -1.18
N ARG A 40 -7.86 5.03 -0.27
CA ARG A 40 -9.05 4.21 -0.52
C ARG A 40 -10.29 5.05 -0.84
N GLY A 41 -10.50 6.13 -0.10
CA GLY A 41 -11.63 7.04 -0.31
C GLY A 41 -11.63 7.72 -1.68
N VAL A 42 -10.45 8.01 -2.25
CA VAL A 42 -10.32 8.54 -3.62
C VAL A 42 -10.89 7.53 -4.63
N VAL A 43 -10.44 6.27 -4.55
CA VAL A 43 -10.89 5.19 -5.44
C VAL A 43 -12.40 4.96 -5.28
N GLU A 44 -12.89 4.83 -4.04
CA GLU A 44 -14.32 4.61 -3.79
C GLU A 44 -15.19 5.75 -4.30
N SER A 45 -14.70 6.99 -4.26
CA SER A 45 -15.42 8.14 -4.79
C SER A 45 -15.48 8.14 -6.31
N ALA A 46 -14.39 7.78 -6.99
CA ALA A 46 -14.36 7.63 -8.44
C ALA A 46 -15.28 6.49 -8.92
N LEU A 47 -15.33 5.38 -8.17
CA LEU A 47 -16.27 4.28 -8.41
C LEU A 47 -17.74 4.73 -8.34
N ARG A 48 -18.10 5.51 -7.31
CA ARG A 48 -19.48 6.04 -7.18
C ARG A 48 -19.86 7.00 -8.32
N ARG A 49 -18.89 7.63 -8.97
CA ARG A 49 -19.10 8.51 -10.14
C ARG A 49 -19.12 7.74 -11.47
N GLY A 50 -18.89 6.43 -11.46
CA GLY A 50 -18.86 5.61 -12.67
C GLY A 50 -17.62 5.84 -13.55
N GLU A 51 -16.52 6.30 -12.95
CA GLU A 51 -15.28 6.56 -13.70
C GLU A 51 -14.65 5.26 -14.24
N LYS A 52 -14.09 5.34 -15.45
CA LYS A 52 -13.21 4.30 -15.99
C LYS A 52 -11.83 4.42 -15.33
N ILE A 53 -11.41 3.40 -14.61
CA ILE A 53 -10.15 3.35 -13.86
C ILE A 53 -9.44 2.05 -14.24
N TYR A 54 -8.23 2.18 -14.79
CA TYR A 54 -7.40 1.05 -15.20
C TYR A 54 -7.19 0.07 -14.05
N GLY A 55 -7.52 -1.20 -14.29
CA GLY A 55 -7.36 -2.26 -13.30
C GLY A 55 -8.31 -2.19 -12.09
N VAL A 56 -9.33 -1.34 -12.14
CA VAL A 56 -10.39 -1.29 -11.14
C VAL A 56 -11.77 -1.47 -11.77
N THR A 57 -12.13 -0.63 -12.75
CA THR A 57 -13.40 -0.74 -13.51
C THR A 57 -13.18 -1.12 -14.98
N THR A 58 -11.94 -1.11 -15.45
CA THR A 58 -11.52 -1.73 -16.71
C THR A 58 -10.64 -2.95 -16.46
N GLY A 59 -10.36 -3.74 -17.51
CA GLY A 59 -9.38 -4.82 -17.42
C GLY A 59 -7.93 -4.32 -17.37
N PHE A 60 -6.98 -5.23 -17.61
CA PHE A 60 -5.55 -4.95 -17.55
C PHE A 60 -4.90 -5.18 -18.93
N GLY A 61 -3.83 -4.46 -19.23
CA GLY A 61 -3.04 -4.64 -20.45
C GLY A 61 -3.89 -4.50 -21.71
N LEU A 62 -3.81 -5.49 -22.60
CA LEU A 62 -4.58 -5.55 -23.85
C LEU A 62 -6.10 -5.53 -23.62
N LEU A 63 -6.56 -5.94 -22.43
CA LEU A 63 -7.98 -6.01 -22.07
C LEU A 63 -8.47 -4.75 -21.34
N SER A 64 -7.76 -3.63 -21.45
CA SER A 64 -8.06 -2.42 -20.68
C SER A 64 -9.07 -1.45 -21.32
N ASP A 65 -9.47 -1.71 -22.57
CA ASP A 65 -10.46 -0.92 -23.31
C ASP A 65 -11.91 -1.10 -22.78
#